data_AF-A0AAQ3SZ46-F1
#
_entry.id   AF-A0AAQ3SZ46-F1
#
_cell.length_a   1.000
_cell.length_b   1.000
_cell.length_c   1.000
_cell.angle_alpha   90.00
_cell.angle_beta   90.00
_cell.angle_gamma   90.00
#
_symmetry.space_group_name_H-M   'P 1'
#
loop_
_entity.id
_entity.type
_entity.pdbx_description
1 polymer ?
#
loop_
_entity_poly.entity_id
_entity_poly.type
_entity_poly.pdbx_seq_one_letter_code
_entity_poly.pdbx_strand_id
1 'polypeptide(L)'
;MTVVKNQNNELIPQRTVTGWRMCIDYRKLNATTRKDHFLLPFIDEMLERLAKHSFCYLDGYSGYDQIPIHPEDQSKTTFTCPYGTFAYR
;
A
#
# COMPACT_ATOMS: atom_id res chain seq x y z
N MET A 1 -4.45 -16.63 -13.13
CA MET A 1 -5.08 -15.40 -13.64
C MET A 1 -6.27 -15.83 -14.47
N THR A 2 -7.46 -15.35 -14.14
CA THR A 2 -8.69 -15.65 -14.87
C THR A 2 -9.01 -14.41 -15.69
N VAL A 3 -9.19 -14.54 -17.01
CA VAL A 3 -9.53 -13.39 -17.86
C VAL A 3 -11.06 -13.33 -17.94
N VAL A 4 -11.64 -12.23 -17.47
CA VAL A 4 -13.09 -12.02 -17.46
C VAL A 4 -13.43 -10.87 -18.40
N LYS A 5 -14.49 -11.02 -19.20
CA LYS A 5 -14.97 -9.95 -20.07
C LYS A 5 -15.80 -8.94 -19.26
N ASN A 6 -15.47 -7.66 -19.38
CA ASN A 6 -16.29 -6.57 -18.86
C ASN A 6 -17.56 -6.37 -19.71
N GLN A 7 -18.49 -5.54 -19.25
CA GLN A 7 -19.69 -5.11 -19.99
C GLN A 7 -19.35 -4.48 -21.35
N ASN A 8 -18.15 -3.92 -21.51
CA ASN A 8 -17.65 -3.35 -22.76
C ASN A 8 -16.90 -4.38 -23.64
N ASN A 9 -17.01 -5.69 -23.34
CA ASN A 9 -16.30 -6.78 -24.03
C ASN A 9 -14.76 -6.76 -23.93
N GLU A 10 -14.20 -5.90 -23.09
CA GLU A 10 -12.77 -5.83 -22.81
C GLU A 10 -12.33 -7.00 -21.91
N LEU A 11 -11.20 -7.62 -22.25
CA LEU A 11 -10.61 -8.71 -21.48
C LEU A 11 -9.83 -8.14 -20.30
N ILE A 12 -10.43 -8.19 -19.11
CA ILE A 12 -9.76 -7.73 -17.90
C ILE A 12 -9.11 -8.93 -17.21
N PRO A 13 -7.78 -8.89 -16.95
CA PRO A 13 -7.13 -9.91 -16.15
C PRO A 13 -7.63 -9.79 -14.70
N GLN A 14 -8.42 -10.75 -14.26
CA GLN A 14 -8.89 -10.85 -12.89
C GLN A 14 -7.95 -11.77 -12.10
N ARG A 15 -7.40 -11.25 -11.00
CA ARG A 15 -6.63 -12.07 -10.05
C ARG A 15 -7.60 -13.02 -9.35
N THR A 16 -7.23 -14.30 -9.24
CA THR A 16 -7.96 -15.27 -8.41
C THR A 16 -8.02 -14.73 -6.98
N VAL A 17 -9.22 -14.63 -6.42
CA VAL A 17 -9.42 -14.09 -5.07
C VAL A 17 -8.88 -15.09 -4.07
N THR A 18 -7.68 -14.84 -3.53
CA THR A 18 -7.03 -15.71 -2.53
C THR A 18 -7.48 -15.41 -1.10
N GLY A 19 -8.35 -14.41 -0.89
CA GLY A 19 -8.89 -14.01 0.40
C GLY A 19 -9.54 -12.62 0.37
N TRP A 20 -10.25 -12.28 1.44
CA TRP A 20 -10.79 -10.94 1.65
C TRP A 20 -9.72 -9.99 2.15
N ARG A 21 -9.69 -8.76 1.65
CA ARG A 21 -8.80 -7.69 2.10
C ARG A 21 -9.63 -6.56 2.67
N MET A 22 -9.23 -6.05 3.83
CA MET A 22 -9.80 -4.83 4.37
C MET A 22 -9.27 -3.65 3.54
N CYS A 23 -10.18 -2.90 2.92
CA CYS A 23 -9.85 -1.70 2.14
C CYS A 23 -10.63 -0.54 2.72
N ILE A 24 -9.92 0.43 3.30
CA ILE A 24 -10.51 1.63 3.89
C ILE A 24 -10.34 2.78 2.89
N ASP A 25 -11.42 3.53 2.66
CA ASP A 25 -11.41 4.63 1.71
C ASP A 25 -10.83 5.92 2.31
N TYR A 26 -9.51 6.08 2.18
CA TYR A 26 -8.80 7.29 2.58
C TYR A 26 -8.69 8.36 1.48
N ARG A 27 -9.45 8.29 0.38
CA ARG A 27 -9.30 9.26 -0.73
C ARG A 27 -9.40 10.72 -0.27
N LYS A 28 -10.37 11.02 0.59
CA LYS A 28 -10.56 12.37 1.14
C LYS A 28 -9.41 12.78 2.06
N LEU A 29 -8.94 11.86 2.91
CA LEU A 29 -7.80 12.09 3.79
C LEU A 29 -6.53 12.36 2.98
N ASN A 30 -6.23 11.51 2.01
CA ASN A 30 -5.05 11.61 1.15
C ASN A 30 -5.02 12.91 0.32
N ALA A 31 -6.18 13.47 -0.02
CA ALA A 31 -6.27 14.77 -0.70
C ALA A 31 -5.92 15.95 0.23
N THR A 32 -6.21 15.82 1.52
CA THR A 32 -5.92 16.86 2.53
C THR A 32 -4.52 16.74 3.13
N THR A 33 -3.92 15.54 3.13
CA THR A 33 -2.60 15.29 3.69
C THR A 33 -1.50 15.92 2.84
N ARG A 34 -0.56 16.63 3.48
CA ARG A 34 0.64 17.14 2.81
C ARG A 34 1.49 15.97 2.33
N LYS A 35 1.78 15.93 1.03
CA LYS A 35 2.68 14.94 0.45
C LYS A 35 4.10 15.17 0.95
N ASP A 36 4.70 14.13 1.51
CA ASP A 36 6.12 14.13 1.83
C ASP A 36 6.93 13.95 0.53
N HIS A 37 7.98 14.74 0.38
CA HIS A 37 8.87 14.72 -0.79
C HIS A 37 10.15 13.97 -0.41
N PHE A 38 9.99 12.73 0.06
CA PHE A 38 11.14 11.86 0.26
C PHE A 38 11.80 11.57 -1.10
N LEU A 39 13.08 11.94 -1.22
CA LEU A 39 13.84 11.71 -2.44
C LEU A 39 14.05 10.21 -2.61
N LEU A 40 13.34 9.63 -3.58
CA LEU A 40 13.62 8.27 -4.01
C LEU A 40 14.97 8.26 -4.72
N PRO A 41 15.90 7.38 -4.32
CA PRO A 41 17.18 7.24 -5.02
C PRO A 41 16.97 6.81 -6.47
N PHE A 42 17.87 7.24 -7.35
CA PHE A 42 17.87 6.77 -8.73
C PHE A 42 18.20 5.28 -8.78
N ILE A 43 17.38 4.53 -9.52
CA ILE A 43 17.50 3.07 -9.61
C ILE A 43 18.88 2.67 -10.17
N ASP A 44 19.37 3.40 -11.17
CA ASP A 44 20.65 3.11 -11.83
C ASP A 44 21.83 3.21 -10.86
N GLU A 45 21.84 4.25 -10.01
CA GLU A 45 22.88 4.43 -8.98
C GLU A 45 22.85 3.29 -7.94
N MET A 46 21.65 2.86 -7.55
CA MET A 46 21.50 1.72 -6.63
C MET A 46 22.01 0.42 -7.25
N LEU A 47 21.70 0.18 -8.53
CA LEU A 47 22.11 -1.03 -9.25
C LEU A 47 23.62 -1.10 -9.46
N GLU A 48 24.27 0.01 -9.83
CA GLU A 48 25.74 0.06 -9.97
C GLU A 48 26.46 -0.27 -8.65
N ARG A 49 25.90 0.18 -7.52
CA ARG A 49 26.42 -0.15 -6.19
C ARG A 49 26.19 -1.62 -5.84
N LEU A 50 25.04 -2.18 -6.22
CA LEU A 50 24.68 -3.56 -5.92
C LEU A 50 25.48 -4.58 -6.75
N ALA A 51 25.78 -4.26 -8.02
CA ALA A 51 26.43 -5.16 -8.98
C ALA A 51 27.82 -5.66 -8.54
N LYS A 52 28.47 -4.99 -7.59
CA LYS A 52 29.80 -5.34 -7.09
C LYS A 52 29.78 -6.29 -5.89
N HIS A 53 28.59 -6.68 -5.40
CA HIS A 53 28.44 -7.45 -4.17
C HIS A 53 27.39 -8.57 -4.33
N SER A 54 27.54 -9.65 -3.56
CA SER A 54 26.46 -10.62 -3.35
C SER A 54 25.38 -9.99 -2.48
N PHE A 55 24.12 -10.10 -2.88
CA PHE A 55 22.99 -9.48 -2.18
C PHE A 55 21.89 -10.49 -1.83
N CYS A 56 21.14 -10.19 -0.78
CA CYS A 56 19.91 -10.88 -0.40
C CYS A 56 18.75 -9.88 -0.39
N TYR A 57 17.56 -10.34 -0.79
CA TYR A 57 16.35 -9.53 -0.80
C TYR A 57 15.49 -9.87 0.42
N LEU A 58 15.09 -8.85 1.17
CA LEU A 58 14.14 -8.95 2.26
C LEU A 58 12.82 -8.34 1.82
N ASP A 59 11.72 -9.06 1.99
CA ASP A 59 10.39 -8.56 1.67
C ASP A 59 9.77 -7.87 2.88
N GLY A 60 9.37 -6.61 2.70
CA GLY A 60 8.65 -5.80 3.69
C GLY A 60 7.13 -5.93 3.54
N TYR A 61 6.60 -7.13 3.24
CA TYR A 61 5.20 -7.35 2.87
C TYR A 61 4.18 -6.70 3.83
N SER A 62 4.48 -6.71 5.13
CA SER A 62 3.65 -6.11 6.19
C SER A 62 4.29 -4.86 6.81
N GLY A 63 5.17 -4.16 6.08
CA GLY A 63 5.90 -3.00 6.59
C GLY A 63 5.00 -1.87 7.06
N TYR A 64 3.85 -1.66 6.39
CA TYR A 64 2.89 -0.63 6.78
C TYR A 64 2.25 -0.88 8.16
N ASP A 65 2.05 -2.14 8.55
CA ASP A 65 1.43 -2.49 9.84
C ASP A 65 2.44 -2.51 11.00
N GLN A 66 3.74 -2.39 10.70
CA GLN A 66 4.81 -2.42 11.69
C GLN A 66 5.26 -1.02 12.12
N ILE A 67 5.02 0.00 11.29
CA ILE A 67 5.42 1.38 11.57
C ILE A 67 4.28 2.05 12.34
N PRO A 68 4.50 2.50 13.59
CA PRO A 68 3.46 3.16 14.38
C PRO A 68 3.12 4.53 13.79
N ILE A 69 1.85 4.89 13.89
CA ILE A 69 1.35 6.21 13.51
C ILE A 69 1.64 7.19 14.66
N HIS A 70 1.95 8.43 14.31
CA HIS A 70 2.16 9.48 15.30
C HIS A 70 0.90 9.62 16.19
N PRO A 71 1.01 9.68 17.53
CA PRO A 71 -0.15 9.63 18.43
C PRO A 71 -1.24 10.68 18.12
N GLU A 72 -0.84 11.86 17.67
CA GLU A 72 -1.78 12.95 17.31
C GLU A 72 -2.53 12.68 15.99
N ASP A 73 -1.96 11.87 15.11
CA ASP A 73 -2.49 11.57 13.77
C ASP A 73 -3.32 10.29 13.73
N GLN A 74 -3.30 9.45 14.78
CA GLN A 74 -4.11 8.23 14.87
C GLN A 74 -5.60 8.51 14.69
N SER A 75 -6.09 9.64 15.22
CA SER A 75 -7.48 10.07 15.05
C SER A 75 -7.87 10.32 13.58
N LYS A 76 -6.91 10.59 12.70
CA LYS A 76 -7.15 10.85 11.27
C LYS A 76 -7.32 9.56 10.48
N THR A 77 -6.83 8.43 10.99
CA THR A 77 -6.94 7.10 10.37
C THR A 77 -8.10 6.29 10.93
N THR A 78 -9.07 6.97 11.53
CA THR A 78 -10.26 6.35 12.10
C THR A 78 -11.21 5.88 10.99
N PHE A 79 -11.75 4.67 11.12
CA PHE A 79 -12.76 4.12 10.23
C PHE A 79 -13.91 3.50 11.03
N THR A 80 -15.10 3.57 10.45
CA THR A 80 -16.32 2.99 11.04
C THR A 80 -16.68 1.71 10.30
N CYS A 81 -16.89 0.64 11.05
CA CYS A 81 -17.48 -0.60 10.56
C CYS A 81 -18.74 -0.93 11.39
N PRO A 82 -19.55 -1.92 10.98
CA PRO A 82 -20.77 -2.27 11.72
C PRO A 82 -20.54 -2.64 13.20
N TYR A 83 -19.32 -3.00 13.58
CA TYR A 83 -18.94 -3.42 14.94
C TYR A 83 -18.39 -2.28 15.80
N GLY A 84 -18.15 -1.10 15.22
CA GLY A 84 -17.61 0.03 15.96
C GLY A 84 -16.72 0.94 15.12
N THR A 85 -16.08 1.86 15.83
CA THR A 85 -15.13 2.81 15.25
C THR A 85 -13.73 2.46 15.74
N PHE A 86 -12.81 2.25 14.81
CA PHE A 86 -11.44 1.80 15.07
C PHE A 86 -10.45 2.77 14.43
N ALA A 87 -9.24 2.85 14.98
CA ALA A 87 -8.14 3.64 14.44
C ALA A 87 -6.87 2.79 14.39
N TYR A 88 -5.98 3.11 13.45
CA TYR A 88 -4.66 2.46 13.39
C TYR A 88 -3.72 3.04 14.45
N ARG A 89 -2.79 2.19 14.91
CA ARG A 89 -1.81 2.53 15.94
C ARG A 89 -0.51 3.04 15.34
#